data_AF-A0A527ZA73-F1
#
_entry.id   AF-A0A527ZA73-F1
#
_cell.length_a   1.000
_cell.length_b   1.000
_cell.length_c   1.000
_cell.angle_alpha   90.00
_cell.angle_beta   90.00
_cell.angle_gamma   90.00
#
_symmetry.space_group_name_H-M   'P 1'
#
loop_
_entity.id
_entity.type
_entity.pdbx_description
1 polymer ?
#
loop_
_entity_poly.entity_id
_entity_poly.type
_entity_poly.pdbx_seq_one_letter_code
_entity_poly.pdbx_strand_id
1 'polypeptide(L)' 'RALGQSRRLLVAAPAYLAARGRPAVPQDLPGHEGIRMSNIAGSDTLALQGPGGERHAVSFGGRFRVDHG' A
#
# COMPACT_ATOMS: atom_id res chain seq x y z
N ARG A 1 -2.79 -27.20 -12.86
CA ARG A 1 -2.60 -26.16 -13.90
C ARG A 1 -2.87 -24.80 -13.26
N ALA A 2 -2.01 -23.80 -13.48
CA ALA A 2 -2.26 -22.44 -12.96
C ALA A 2 -3.50 -21.81 -13.65
N LEU A 3 -4.31 -21.06 -12.89
CA LEU A 3 -5.54 -20.43 -13.40
C LEU A 3 -5.29 -19.07 -14.08
N GLY A 4 -4.21 -18.38 -13.71
CA GLY A 4 -3.89 -17.07 -14.26
C GLY A 4 -2.85 -16.34 -13.41
N GLN A 5 -2.64 -15.06 -13.73
CA GLN A 5 -1.74 -14.15 -13.02
C GLN A 5 -2.54 -12.95 -12.50
N SER A 6 -2.22 -12.48 -11.30
CA SER A 6 -2.81 -11.28 -10.70
C SER A 6 -1.71 -10.30 -10.33
N ARG A 7 -1.89 -9.02 -10.71
CA ARG A 7 -0.96 -7.94 -10.41
C ARG A 7 -1.60 -6.98 -9.42
N ARG A 8 -0.90 -6.70 -8.32
CA ARG A 8 -1.30 -5.67 -7.34
C ARG A 8 -0.75 -4.32 -7.75
N LEU A 9 -1.58 -3.28 -7.59
CA LEU A 9 -1.20 -1.88 -7.81
C LEU A 9 -1.50 -1.09 -6.54
N LEU A 10 -0.57 -0.21 -6.15
CA LEU A 10 -0.81 0.79 -5.12
C LEU A 10 -1.39 2.04 -5.80
N VAL A 11 -2.56 2.46 -5.35
CA VAL A 11 -3.30 3.58 -5.93
C VAL A 11 -3.79 4.51 -4.84
N ALA A 12 -4.08 5.76 -5.22
CA ALA A 12 -4.68 6.76 -4.36
C ALA A 12 -5.61 7.64 -5.18
N ALA A 13 -6.62 8.22 -4.54
CA ALA A 13 -7.51 9.18 -5.18
C ALA A 13 -6.72 10.43 -5.62
N PRO A 14 -6.98 11.01 -6.80
CA PRO A 14 -6.28 12.22 -7.25
C PRO A 14 -6.42 13.38 -6.28
N ALA A 15 -7.62 13.61 -5.74
CA ALA A 15 -7.87 14.67 -4.75
C ALA A 15 -7.06 14.47 -3.45
N TYR A 16 -6.85 13.21 -3.04
CA TYR A 16 -6.02 12.90 -1.88
C TYR A 16 -4.56 13.26 -2.14
N LEU A 17 -4.01 12.88 -3.29
CA LEU A 17 -2.63 13.23 -3.66
C LEU A 17 -2.42 14.74 -3.84
N ALA A 18 -3.42 15.46 -4.35
CA ALA A 18 -3.36 16.92 -4.43
C ALA A 18 -3.30 17.58 -3.04
N ALA A 19 -4.03 17.03 -2.06
CA ALA A 19 -4.08 17.56 -0.71
C ALA A 19 -2.90 17.12 0.20
N ARG A 20 -2.34 15.92 -0.02
CA ARG A 20 -1.31 15.31 0.85
C ARG A 20 0.06 15.17 0.19
N GLY A 21 0.18 15.54 -1.08
CA GLY A 21 1.38 15.28 -1.88
C GLY A 21 1.43 13.85 -2.43
N ARG A 22 2.33 13.64 -3.39
CA ARG A 22 2.60 12.32 -3.98
C ARG A 22 3.87 11.72 -3.38
N PRO A 23 3.82 10.49 -2.82
CA PRO A 23 5.02 9.75 -2.43
C PRO A 23 5.99 9.62 -3.61
N ALA A 24 7.25 10.00 -3.40
CA ALA A 24 8.33 9.81 -4.37
C ALA A 24 9.11 8.52 -4.09
N VAL A 25 9.23 8.15 -2.82
CA VAL A 25 9.90 6.93 -2.36
C VAL A 25 9.04 6.14 -1.39
N PRO A 26 9.27 4.81 -1.21
CA PRO A 26 8.52 3.99 -0.25
C PRO A 26 8.47 4.57 1.16
N GLN A 27 9.54 5.25 1.60
CA GLN A 27 9.69 5.84 2.93
C GLN A 27 8.76 7.04 3.18
N ASP A 28 8.13 7.59 2.13
CA ASP A 28 7.14 8.66 2.28
C ASP A 28 5.77 8.10 2.72
N LEU A 29 5.52 6.81 2.48
CA LEU A 29 4.21 6.17 2.68
C LEU A 29 3.73 6.11 4.14
N PRO A 30 4.58 5.95 5.17
CA PRO A 30 4.15 6.01 6.57
C PRO A 30 3.44 7.32 6.96
N GLY A 31 3.69 8.42 6.23
CA GLY A 31 3.00 9.70 6.45
C GLY A 31 1.61 9.79 5.82
N HIS A 32 1.18 8.79 5.04
CA HIS A 32 -0.10 8.76 4.35
C HIS A 32 -1.13 7.87 5.06
N GLU A 33 -2.41 8.23 4.93
CA GLU A 33 -3.52 7.38 5.34
C GLU A 33 -3.63 6.17 4.40
N GLY A 34 -3.41 4.97 4.93
CA GLY A 34 -3.66 3.71 4.26
C GLY A 34 -5.07 3.17 4.54
N ILE A 35 -5.60 2.41 3.58
CA ILE A 35 -6.79 1.56 3.75
C ILE A 35 -6.27 0.13 3.88
N ARG A 36 -6.56 -0.52 5.01
CA ARG A 36 -6.03 -1.86 5.30
C ARG A 36 -7.06 -2.81 5.87
N MET A 37 -6.82 -4.10 5.68
CA MET A 37 -7.68 -5.15 6.22
C MET A 37 -7.38 -5.40 7.70
N SER A 38 -8.39 -5.29 8.57
CA SER A 38 -8.24 -5.47 10.02
C SER A 38 -8.00 -6.94 10.42
N ASN A 39 -8.47 -7.87 9.60
CA ASN A 39 -8.42 -9.31 9.83
C ASN A 39 -7.20 -10.00 9.18
N ILE A 40 -6.31 -9.25 8.52
CA ILE A 40 -5.08 -9.80 7.94
C ILE A 40 -3.89 -9.45 8.84
N ALA A 41 -3.24 -10.49 9.38
CA ALA A 41 -1.98 -10.33 10.11
C ALA A 41 -0.91 -9.75 9.18
N GLY A 42 -0.18 -8.73 9.66
CA GLY A 42 0.83 -8.01 8.89
C GLY A 42 0.26 -6.95 7.93
N SER A 43 -1.05 -6.63 7.99
CA SER A 43 -1.64 -5.57 7.16
C SER A 43 -1.19 -4.16 7.52
N ASP A 44 -0.45 -4.00 8.61
CA ASP A 44 0.24 -2.78 9.04
C ASP A 44 1.61 -2.59 8.36
N THR A 45 2.02 -3.50 7.48
CA THR A 45 3.25 -3.43 6.71
C THR A 45 2.96 -3.55 5.21
N LEU A 46 3.43 -2.59 4.43
CA LEU A 46 3.34 -2.64 2.97
C LEU A 46 4.66 -3.11 2.38
N ALA A 47 4.60 -4.23 1.66
CA ALA A 47 5.72 -4.74 0.88
C ALA A 47 5.65 -4.21 -0.57
N LEU A 48 6.72 -3.56 -1.01
CA LEU A 48 6.89 -3.02 -2.36
C LEU A 48 8.11 -3.64 -3.02
N GLN A 49 8.02 -3.85 -4.33
CA GLN A 49 9.13 -4.31 -5.15
C GLN A 49 9.55 -3.21 -6.12
N GLY A 50 10.83 -2.85 -6.09
CA GLY A 50 11.43 -1.90 -7.02
C GLY A 50 11.72 -2.53 -8.39
N PRO A 51 11.98 -1.71 -9.43
CA PRO A 51 12.26 -2.20 -10.78
C PRO A 51 13.45 -3.16 -10.88
N GLY A 52 14.45 -3.01 -10.00
CA GLY A 52 15.63 -3.87 -9.91
C GLY A 52 15.46 -5.13 -9.05
N GLY A 53 14.25 -5.39 -8.52
CA GLY A 53 13.98 -6.52 -7.62
C GLY A 53 14.15 -6.19 -6.14
N GLU A 54 14.59 -4.98 -5.80
CA GLU A 54 14.67 -4.46 -4.44
C GLU A 54 13.35 -4.65 -3.70
N ARG A 55 13.42 -5.05 -2.42
CA ARG A 55 12.23 -5.19 -1.57
C ARG A 55 12.25 -4.11 -0.50
N HIS A 56 11.15 -3.37 -0.41
CA HIS A 56 10.91 -2.41 0.65
C HIS A 56 9.75 -2.89 1.51
N ALA A 57 9.95 -2.90 2.83
CA ALA A 57 8.89 -3.08 3.79
C ALA A 57 8.76 -1.78 4.58
N VAL A 58 7.62 -1.12 4.49
CA VAL A 58 7.35 0.14 5.18
C VAL A 58 6.11 0.02 6.03
N SER A 59 6.07 0.75 7.15
CA SER A 59 4.86 0.83 7.95
C SER A 59 3.71 1.39 7.11
N PHE A 60 2.57 0.72 7.18
CA PHE A 60 1.36 1.05 6.45
C PHE A 60 0.22 1.26 7.43
N GLY A 61 0.22 2.46 7.99
CA GLY A 61 -0.75 2.91 8.96
C GLY A 61 -2.04 3.44 8.32
N GLY A 62 -2.65 4.40 9.01
CA GLY A 62 -3.93 4.99 8.62
C GLY A 62 -5.07 4.50 9.47
N ARG A 63 -6.08 5.36 9.58
CA ARG A 63 -7.25 5.16 10.46
C ARG A 63 -8.34 4.32 9.79
N PHE A 64 -8.26 4.15 8.47
CA PHE A 64 -9.25 3.41 7.70
C PHE A 64 -8.95 1.92 7.72
N ARG A 65 -9.88 1.15 8.28
CA ARG A 65 -9.83 -0.30 8.37
C ARG A 65 -11.07 -0.91 7.77
N VAL A 66 -10.90 -2.04 7.09
CA VAL A 66 -11.96 -2.82 6.45
C VAL A 66 -11.84 -4.26 6.91
N ASP A 67 -12.94 -4.97 7.11
CA ASP A 67 -12.94 -6.38 7.54
C ASP A 67 -13.33 -7.36 6.42
N HIS A 68 -13.87 -6.86 5.30
CA HIS A 68 -14.28 -7.67 4.14
C HIS A 68 -13.93 -6.97 2.81
N GLY A 69 -13.70 -7.73 1.74
CA GLY A 69 -13.45 -7.25 0.39
C GLY A 69 -13.75 -8.30 -0.66
#